data_AF-A0AAV9T3T2-F1
#
_entry.id   AF-A0AAV9T3T2-F1
#
_cell.length_a   1.000
_cell.length_b   1.000
_cell.length_c   1.000
_cell.angle_alpha   90.00
_cell.angle_beta   90.00
_cell.angle_gamma   90.00
#
_symmetry.space_group_name_H-M   'P 1'
#
loop_
_entity.id
_entity.type
_entity.pdbx_description
1 polymer ?
#
loop_
_entity_poly.entity_id
_entity_poly.type
_entity_poly.pdbx_seq_one_letter_code
_entity_poly.pdbx_strand_id
1 'polypeptide(L)'
;MFARDLQVLAAFQGISDALDLETLHNWRNSGSFYLGEYLSQGRLAIDPRRSCQVSMQELVDRGLFDVCPGLGEEANWHRWGKRVNELRMEMEQPFLPAINATIVQTAVDVAMAFEHFELPVAIILLGISPYDLPNSVTTIIKVLLDNYTKEKLQSTVSLTWFMFGADTEKLLEIERWRDLHIL
;
A
#
# COMPACT_ATOMS: atom_id res chain seq x y z
N MET A 1 -3.63 -11.70 11.81
CA MET A 1 -4.28 -12.14 10.56
C MET A 1 -4.82 -10.90 9.89
N PHE A 2 -4.25 -10.54 8.74
CA PHE A 2 -4.70 -9.43 7.91
C PHE A 2 -5.69 -9.98 6.89
N ALA A 3 -6.86 -9.35 6.75
CA ALA A 3 -7.87 -9.75 5.77
C ALA A 3 -7.87 -8.72 4.63
N ARG A 4 -7.58 -9.17 3.42
CA ARG A 4 -7.53 -8.33 2.22
C ARG A 4 -8.92 -8.01 1.72
N ASP A 5 -9.12 -6.83 1.12
CA ASP A 5 -10.41 -6.40 0.56
C ASP A 5 -10.97 -7.44 -0.41
N LEU A 6 -10.17 -7.93 -1.35
CA LEU A 6 -10.58 -8.98 -2.28
C LEU A 6 -10.96 -10.30 -1.59
N GLN A 7 -10.26 -10.67 -0.50
CA GLN A 7 -10.58 -11.88 0.25
C GLN A 7 -11.89 -11.74 1.02
N VAL A 8 -12.15 -10.55 1.59
CA VAL A 8 -13.40 -10.24 2.26
C VAL A 8 -14.54 -10.21 1.23
N LEU A 9 -14.37 -9.50 0.12
CA LEU A 9 -15.37 -9.45 -0.95
C LEU A 9 -15.67 -10.85 -1.51
N ALA A 10 -14.65 -11.66 -1.79
CA ALA A 10 -14.84 -13.04 -2.26
C ALA A 10 -15.59 -13.92 -1.24
N ALA A 11 -15.33 -13.75 0.06
CA ALA A 11 -15.99 -14.51 1.12
C ALA A 11 -17.45 -14.10 1.35
N PHE A 12 -17.80 -12.83 1.08
CA PHE A 12 -19.11 -12.26 1.40
C PHE A 12 -19.95 -11.86 0.18
N GLN A 13 -19.46 -12.03 -1.05
CA GLN A 13 -20.16 -11.64 -2.29
C GLN A 13 -21.58 -12.21 -2.44
N GLY A 14 -21.84 -13.40 -1.88
CA GLY A 14 -23.15 -14.05 -1.94
C GLY A 14 -24.12 -13.71 -0.80
N ILE A 15 -23.78 -12.78 0.10
CA ILE A 15 -24.52 -12.52 1.35
C ILE A 15 -25.28 -11.17 1.33
N SER A 16 -24.98 -10.25 0.40
CA SER A 16 -25.49 -8.88 0.45
C SER A 16 -26.61 -8.60 -0.56
N ASP A 17 -27.80 -8.25 -0.06
CA ASP A 17 -28.96 -7.81 -0.85
C ASP A 17 -28.94 -6.29 -1.18
N ALA A 18 -28.10 -5.50 -0.51
CA ALA A 18 -28.18 -4.01 -0.52
C ALA A 18 -27.00 -3.29 -1.18
N LEU A 19 -25.90 -4.00 -1.40
CA LEU A 19 -24.74 -3.54 -2.15
C LEU A 19 -24.27 -4.77 -2.93
N ASP A 20 -24.23 -4.70 -4.25
CA ASP A 20 -23.82 -5.82 -5.09
C ASP A 20 -22.31 -6.06 -4.92
N LEU A 21 -21.97 -6.79 -3.84
CA LEU A 21 -20.61 -7.15 -3.47
C LEU A 21 -19.98 -8.05 -4.53
N GLU A 22 -20.78 -8.77 -5.31
CA GLU A 22 -20.33 -9.51 -6.49
C GLU A 22 -19.88 -8.53 -7.58
N THR A 23 -20.65 -7.49 -7.89
CA THR A 23 -20.21 -6.42 -8.80
C THR A 23 -18.94 -5.73 -8.30
N LEU A 24 -18.87 -5.40 -7.00
CA LEU A 24 -17.68 -4.78 -6.41
C LEU A 24 -16.45 -5.71 -6.47
N HIS A 25 -16.63 -7.00 -6.17
CA HIS A 25 -15.61 -8.03 -6.31
C HIS A 25 -15.14 -8.13 -7.77
N ASN A 26 -16.05 -8.20 -8.73
CA ASN A 26 -15.74 -8.30 -10.16
C ASN A 26 -14.99 -7.07 -10.67
N TRP A 27 -15.40 -5.86 -10.28
CA TRP A 27 -14.67 -4.63 -10.61
C TRP A 27 -13.25 -4.63 -10.04
N ARG A 28 -13.09 -5.00 -8.77
CA ARG A 28 -11.77 -5.10 -8.12
C ARG A 28 -10.92 -6.21 -8.76
N ASN A 29 -11.49 -7.37 -9.08
CA ASN A 29 -10.78 -8.51 -9.65
C ASN A 29 -10.37 -8.30 -11.12
N SER A 30 -11.07 -7.41 -11.84
CA SER A 30 -10.74 -7.03 -13.23
C SER A 30 -9.39 -6.30 -13.39
N GLY A 31 -8.74 -5.90 -12.29
CA GLY A 31 -7.51 -5.12 -12.26
C GLY A 31 -7.71 -3.63 -12.58
N SER A 32 -8.66 -3.29 -13.46
CA SER A 32 -8.92 -1.91 -13.91
C SER A 32 -9.46 -0.98 -12.81
N PHE A 33 -10.01 -1.55 -11.74
CA PHE A 33 -10.52 -0.81 -10.58
C PHE A 33 -9.97 -1.35 -9.26
N TYR A 34 -8.86 -2.09 -9.28
CA TYR A 34 -8.21 -2.51 -8.05
C TYR A 34 -7.45 -1.33 -7.45
N LEU A 35 -7.98 -0.65 -6.43
CA LEU A 35 -7.41 0.62 -5.95
C LEU A 35 -6.21 0.46 -5.01
N GLY A 36 -5.71 -0.77 -4.86
CA GLY A 36 -4.92 -1.13 -3.69
C GLY A 36 -5.83 -1.31 -2.48
N GLU A 37 -5.50 -2.30 -1.67
CA GLU A 37 -6.20 -2.64 -0.42
C GLU A 37 -5.99 -1.61 0.70
N TYR A 38 -5.45 -0.43 0.38
CA TYR A 38 -4.60 0.28 1.32
C TYR A 38 -5.16 1.61 1.80
N LEU A 39 -6.14 2.20 1.12
CA LEU A 39 -6.67 3.51 1.50
C LEU A 39 -8.19 3.60 1.35
N SER A 40 -8.85 3.44 2.49
CA SER A 40 -10.22 3.88 2.81
C SER A 40 -11.38 3.06 2.21
N GLN A 41 -12.08 2.35 3.09
CA GLN A 41 -13.49 2.03 2.91
C GLN A 41 -14.30 2.65 4.04
N GLY A 42 -14.37 3.98 4.07
CA GLY A 42 -15.17 4.72 5.05
C GLY A 42 -14.92 4.30 6.51
N ARG A 43 -15.91 4.57 7.37
CA ARG A 43 -15.83 4.20 8.80
C ARG A 43 -16.32 2.76 8.99
N LEU A 44 -15.41 1.79 8.94
CA LEU A 44 -15.68 0.42 9.36
C LEU A 44 -15.51 0.31 10.89
N ALA A 45 -16.56 -0.12 11.58
CA ALA A 45 -16.50 -0.40 13.01
C ALA A 45 -15.81 -1.76 13.25
N ILE A 46 -14.48 -1.75 13.23
CA ILE A 46 -13.63 -2.91 13.56
C ILE A 46 -13.17 -2.79 15.01
N ASP A 47 -12.86 -3.92 15.64
CA ASP A 47 -12.23 -3.95 16.97
C ASP A 47 -11.00 -3.01 17.00
N PRO A 48 -10.96 -1.99 17.88
CA PRO A 48 -9.85 -1.05 17.96
C PRO A 48 -8.54 -1.72 18.40
N ARG A 49 -8.57 -2.94 18.94
CA ARG A 49 -7.36 -3.73 19.23
C ARG A 49 -6.73 -4.36 17.99
N ARG A 50 -7.45 -4.36 16.87
CA ARG A 50 -7.05 -5.00 15.60
C ARG A 50 -7.09 -4.05 14.41
N SER A 51 -7.32 -2.77 14.65
CA SER A 51 -7.44 -1.75 13.61
C SER A 51 -6.77 -0.46 14.08
N CYS A 52 -6.31 0.32 13.12
CA CYS A 52 -5.80 1.67 13.34
C CYS A 52 -6.64 2.64 12.50
N GLN A 53 -6.98 3.80 13.06
CA GLN A 53 -7.69 4.87 12.37
C GLN A 53 -6.84 6.12 12.42
N VAL A 54 -6.52 6.66 11.24
CA VAL A 54 -5.70 7.87 11.09
C VAL A 54 -6.51 8.88 10.30
N SER A 55 -6.47 10.15 10.73
CA SER A 55 -7.13 11.22 9.98
C SER A 55 -6.36 11.51 8.69
N MET A 56 -7.07 11.87 7.62
CA MET A 56 -6.39 12.27 6.37
C MET A 56 -5.45 13.47 6.59
N GLN A 57 -5.86 14.43 7.43
CA GLN A 57 -5.04 15.60 7.75
C GLN A 57 -3.70 15.18 8.37
N GLU A 58 -3.70 14.22 9.30
CA GLU A 58 -2.45 13.72 9.89
C GLU A 58 -1.53 13.08 8.85
N LEU A 59 -2.08 12.37 7.86
CA LEU A 59 -1.28 11.82 6.76
C LEU A 59 -0.67 12.94 5.90
N VAL A 60 -1.43 13.99 5.62
CA VAL A 60 -0.95 15.17 4.88
C VAL A 60 0.16 15.88 5.66
N ASP A 61 -0.05 16.11 6.96
CA ASP A 61 0.91 16.80 7.83
C ASP A 61 2.24 16.03 7.96
N ARG A 62 2.21 14.70 7.78
CA ARG A 62 3.38 13.82 7.76
C ARG A 62 4.03 13.68 6.39
N GLY A 63 3.50 14.30 5.34
CA GLY A 63 4.10 14.34 4.01
C GLY A 63 3.58 13.29 3.03
N LEU A 64 2.35 12.79 3.18
CA LEU A 64 1.75 11.83 2.23
C LEU A 64 1.84 12.32 0.77
N PHE A 65 1.63 13.62 0.54
CA PHE A 65 1.72 14.20 -0.80
C PHE A 65 3.15 14.44 -1.27
N ASP A 66 4.15 14.38 -0.40
CA ASP A 66 5.55 14.39 -0.84
C ASP A 66 5.95 13.00 -1.36
N VAL A 67 5.44 11.94 -0.72
CA VAL A 67 5.64 10.54 -1.15
C VAL A 67 4.88 10.24 -2.44
N CYS A 68 3.63 10.71 -2.52
CA CYS A 68 2.76 10.49 -3.66
C CYS A 68 2.12 11.81 -4.13
N PRO A 69 2.86 12.67 -4.85
CA PRO A 69 2.38 14.00 -5.28
C PRO A 69 1.07 13.97 -6.05
N GLY A 70 0.85 12.90 -6.83
CA GLY A 70 -0.38 12.71 -7.59
C GLY A 70 -1.66 12.60 -6.75
N LEU A 71 -1.56 12.38 -5.44
CA LEU A 71 -2.71 12.31 -4.53
C LEU A 71 -3.11 13.68 -3.95
N GLY A 72 -2.23 14.69 -4.05
CA GLY A 72 -2.42 16.00 -3.43
C GLY A 72 -3.41 16.93 -4.14
N GLU A 73 -3.83 16.60 -5.36
CA GLU A 73 -4.73 17.45 -6.14
C GLU A 73 -6.19 17.28 -5.68
N GLU A 74 -6.66 18.24 -4.86
CA GLU A 74 -8.00 18.22 -4.24
C GLU A 74 -9.13 18.07 -5.27
N ALA A 75 -9.02 18.75 -6.41
CA ALA A 75 -9.99 18.63 -7.51
C ALA A 75 -10.17 17.19 -8.00
N ASN A 76 -9.16 16.33 -7.82
CA ASN A 76 -9.11 14.95 -8.28
C ASN A 76 -9.29 13.90 -7.16
N TRP A 77 -9.60 14.31 -5.92
CA TRP A 77 -9.80 13.36 -4.81
C TRP A 77 -10.93 12.36 -5.07
N HIS A 78 -11.98 12.76 -5.77
CA HIS A 78 -13.06 11.87 -6.23
C HIS A 78 -12.60 10.75 -7.19
N ARG A 79 -11.35 10.82 -7.69
CA ARG A 79 -10.71 9.88 -8.61
C ARG A 79 -9.44 9.25 -8.05
N TRP A 80 -9.18 9.35 -6.74
CA TRP A 80 -7.97 8.76 -6.13
C TRP A 80 -7.73 7.31 -6.52
N GLY A 81 -8.79 6.49 -6.56
CA GLY A 81 -8.67 5.12 -7.04
C GLY A 81 -8.08 5.01 -8.45
N LYS A 82 -8.58 5.82 -9.38
CA LYS A 82 -8.03 5.88 -10.74
C LYS A 82 -6.59 6.38 -10.73
N ARG A 83 -6.25 7.34 -9.86
CA ARG A 83 -4.88 7.84 -9.73
C ARG A 83 -3.90 6.77 -9.24
N VAL A 84 -4.30 5.92 -8.28
CA VAL A 84 -3.46 4.78 -7.84
C VAL A 84 -3.17 3.84 -9.01
N ASN A 85 -4.15 3.59 -9.89
CA ASN A 85 -3.91 2.79 -11.10
C ASN A 85 -2.96 3.48 -12.09
N GLU A 86 -3.08 4.79 -12.28
CA GLU A 86 -2.15 5.55 -13.10
C GLU A 86 -0.72 5.49 -12.54
N LEU A 87 -0.54 5.61 -11.22
CA LEU A 87 0.77 5.44 -10.56
C LEU A 87 1.36 4.04 -10.79
N ARG A 88 0.54 2.99 -10.77
CA ARG A 88 0.99 1.63 -11.12
C ARG A 88 1.40 1.50 -12.59
N MET A 89 0.71 2.17 -13.51
CA MET A 89 1.14 2.20 -14.91
C MET A 89 2.44 3.00 -15.09
N GLU A 90 2.64 4.06 -14.31
CA GLU A 90 3.90 4.82 -14.29
C GLU A 90 5.07 3.95 -13.82
N MET A 91 4.83 2.97 -12.94
CA MET A 91 5.84 2.00 -12.49
C MET A 91 6.38 1.07 -13.59
N GLU A 92 5.65 0.93 -14.72
CA GLU A 92 6.06 0.13 -15.88
C GLU A 92 6.91 0.94 -16.88
N GLN A 93 7.13 2.23 -16.62
CA GLN A 93 7.93 3.07 -17.51
C GLN A 93 9.40 2.62 -17.53
N PRO A 94 10.04 2.59 -18.71
CA PRO A 94 11.41 2.08 -18.86
C PRO A 94 12.48 2.95 -18.20
N PHE A 95 12.15 4.20 -17.84
CA PHE A 95 13.08 5.16 -17.26
C PHE A 95 12.46 5.82 -16.03
N LEU A 96 12.62 5.19 -14.87
CA LEU A 96 12.26 5.77 -13.59
C LEU A 96 13.50 6.33 -12.88
N PRO A 97 13.36 7.43 -12.13
CA PRO A 97 14.46 7.91 -11.28
C PRO A 97 14.66 6.98 -10.08
N ALA A 98 15.88 6.95 -9.54
CA ALA A 98 16.13 6.36 -8.24
C ALA A 98 15.41 7.16 -7.14
N ILE A 99 14.89 6.47 -6.12
CA ILE A 99 14.23 7.11 -4.99
C ILE A 99 15.24 7.84 -4.10
N ASN A 100 14.87 9.02 -3.63
CA ASN A 100 15.66 9.78 -2.67
C ASN A 100 15.41 9.25 -1.24
N ALA A 101 16.47 9.15 -0.43
CA ALA A 101 16.39 8.84 1.00
C ALA A 101 15.38 9.72 1.75
N THR A 102 15.24 10.98 1.36
CA THR A 102 14.25 11.90 1.93
C THR A 102 12.82 11.38 1.71
N ILE A 103 12.49 10.93 0.50
CA ILE A 103 11.17 10.36 0.19
C ILE A 103 10.93 9.07 0.95
N VAL A 104 11.97 8.23 1.08
CA VAL A 104 11.87 7.01 1.91
C VAL A 104 11.61 7.36 3.37
N GLN A 105 12.31 8.35 3.92
CA GLN A 105 12.07 8.81 5.29
C GLN A 105 10.66 9.39 5.44
N THR A 106 10.18 10.19 4.49
CA THR A 106 8.80 10.70 4.54
C THR A 106 7.78 9.55 4.50
N ALA A 107 8.01 8.49 3.72
CA ALA A 107 7.15 7.32 3.73
C ALA A 107 7.14 6.63 5.11
N VAL A 108 8.28 6.59 5.82
CA VAL A 108 8.34 6.13 7.21
C VAL A 108 7.55 7.07 8.12
N ASP A 109 7.73 8.39 8.01
CA ASP A 109 7.08 9.38 8.86
C ASP A 109 5.55 9.36 8.74
N VAL A 110 5.04 9.17 7.52
CA VAL A 110 3.61 8.92 7.25
C VAL A 110 3.16 7.61 7.90
N ALA A 111 3.95 6.55 7.73
CA ALA A 111 3.59 5.24 8.25
C ALA A 111 3.57 5.18 9.79
N MET A 112 4.36 6.02 10.47
CA MET A 112 4.34 6.16 11.93
C MET A 112 2.99 6.66 12.48
N ALA A 113 2.08 7.15 11.64
CA ALA A 113 0.70 7.42 12.06
C ALA A 113 -0.09 6.14 12.35
N PHE A 114 0.32 5.01 11.77
CA PHE A 114 -0.39 3.74 11.85
C PHE A 114 0.22 2.84 12.92
N GLU A 115 -0.05 3.12 14.19
CA GLU A 115 0.47 2.35 15.33
C GLU A 115 0.26 0.83 15.12
N HIS A 116 1.32 0.04 15.36
CA HIS A 116 1.40 -1.40 15.13
C HIS A 116 1.42 -1.85 13.66
N PHE A 117 1.22 -0.94 12.71
CA PHE A 117 1.21 -1.19 11.28
C PHE A 117 2.23 -0.34 10.51
N GLU A 118 3.19 0.28 11.20
CA GLU A 118 4.08 1.28 10.61
C GLU A 118 4.93 0.69 9.48
N LEU A 119 5.58 -0.45 9.73
CA LEU A 119 6.42 -1.07 8.71
C LEU A 119 5.62 -1.57 7.49
N PRO A 120 4.49 -2.30 7.65
CA PRO A 120 3.63 -2.64 6.52
C PRO A 120 3.21 -1.41 5.70
N VAL A 121 2.78 -0.34 6.35
CA VAL A 121 2.34 0.88 5.66
C VAL A 121 3.50 1.55 4.92
N ALA A 122 4.69 1.61 5.50
CA ALA A 122 5.88 2.13 4.81
C ALA A 122 6.20 1.33 3.54
N ILE A 123 6.17 -0.01 3.63
CA ILE A 123 6.38 -0.91 2.48
C ILE A 123 5.34 -0.68 1.39
N ILE A 124 4.07 -0.48 1.78
CA ILE A 124 2.97 -0.22 0.85
C ILE A 124 3.14 1.14 0.16
N LEU A 125 3.42 2.20 0.90
CA LEU A 125 3.62 3.55 0.35
C LEU A 125 4.78 3.59 -0.64
N LEU A 126 5.87 2.90 -0.31
CA LEU A 126 6.99 2.71 -1.24
C LEU A 126 6.57 1.84 -2.43
N GLY A 127 5.82 0.77 -2.19
CA GLY A 127 5.33 -0.14 -3.23
C GLY A 127 4.49 0.53 -4.32
N ILE A 128 3.72 1.58 -3.99
CA ILE A 128 2.90 2.34 -4.94
C ILE A 128 3.62 3.53 -5.59
N SER A 129 4.87 3.81 -5.19
CA SER A 129 5.64 4.95 -5.69
C SER A 129 6.46 4.57 -6.94
N PRO A 130 6.42 5.37 -8.02
CA PRO A 130 7.20 5.08 -9.23
C PRO A 130 8.68 5.46 -9.04
N TYR A 131 9.52 4.45 -8.85
CA TYR A 131 10.98 4.58 -8.83
C TYR A 131 11.66 3.34 -9.43
N ASP A 132 12.94 3.50 -9.76
CA ASP A 132 13.82 2.43 -10.24
C ASP A 132 14.32 1.58 -9.06
N LEU A 133 13.72 0.41 -8.86
CA LEU A 133 13.98 -0.47 -7.73
C LEU A 133 15.47 -0.89 -7.63
N PRO A 134 16.10 -1.48 -8.67
CA PRO A 134 17.52 -1.85 -8.63
C PRO A 134 18.45 -0.76 -8.08
N ASN A 135 18.27 0.49 -8.50
CA ASN A 135 19.09 1.61 -8.04
C ASN A 135 18.63 2.23 -6.71
N SER A 136 17.48 1.80 -6.18
CA SER A 136 16.85 2.32 -4.97
C SER A 136 16.96 1.39 -3.76
N VAL A 137 17.15 0.09 -3.96
CA VAL A 137 17.13 -0.94 -2.89
C VAL A 137 18.05 -0.59 -1.72
N THR A 138 19.30 -0.20 -1.98
CA THR A 138 20.27 0.12 -0.92
C THR A 138 19.81 1.30 -0.07
N THR A 139 19.29 2.35 -0.71
CA THR A 139 18.75 3.53 -0.02
C THR A 139 17.56 3.15 0.85
N ILE A 140 16.65 2.35 0.30
CA ILE A 140 15.46 1.91 1.01
C ILE A 140 15.81 1.06 2.22
N ILE A 141 16.62 0.02 2.06
CA ILE A 141 17.04 -0.86 3.15
C ILE A 141 17.75 -0.06 4.25
N LYS A 142 18.63 0.87 3.88
CA LYS A 142 19.35 1.71 4.85
C LYS A 142 18.39 2.51 5.72
N VAL A 143 17.48 3.28 5.10
CA VAL A 143 16.50 4.10 5.86
C VAL A 143 15.58 3.23 6.70
N LEU A 144 15.15 2.07 6.20
CA LEU A 144 14.35 1.13 6.97
C LEU A 144 15.10 0.57 8.19
N LEU A 145 16.38 0.22 8.06
CA LEU A 145 17.21 -0.25 9.18
C LEU A 145 17.53 0.86 10.19
N ASP A 146 17.58 2.11 9.76
CA ASP A 146 17.77 3.26 10.66
C ASP A 146 16.52 3.52 11.53
N ASN A 147 15.34 3.10 11.07
CA ASN A 147 14.05 3.34 11.75
C ASN A 147 13.42 2.09 12.39
N TYR A 148 13.77 0.88 11.92
CA TYR A 148 13.19 -0.39 12.37
C TYR A 148 14.28 -1.41 12.72
N THR A 149 14.02 -2.25 13.71
CA THR A 149 14.95 -3.34 14.05
C THR A 149 15.01 -4.38 12.94
N LYS A 150 16.15 -5.04 12.79
CA LYS A 150 16.33 -6.12 11.81
C LYS A 150 15.31 -7.23 12.00
N GLU A 151 14.96 -7.56 13.24
CA GLU A 151 13.96 -8.58 13.57
C GLU A 151 12.55 -8.16 13.15
N LYS A 152 12.20 -6.88 13.32
CA LYS A 152 10.91 -6.34 12.85
C LYS A 152 10.83 -6.37 11.32
N LEU A 153 11.93 -6.05 10.65
CA LEU A 153 12.05 -6.16 9.19
C LEU A 153 11.90 -7.61 8.72
N GLN A 154 12.67 -8.55 9.26
CA GLN A 154 12.60 -9.97 8.87
C GLN A 154 11.21 -10.58 9.13
N SER A 155 10.59 -10.29 10.27
CA SER A 155 9.25 -10.82 10.58
C SER A 155 8.17 -10.28 9.65
N THR A 156 8.29 -9.03 9.21
CA THR A 156 7.30 -8.36 8.34
C THR A 156 7.55 -8.62 6.85
N VAL A 157 8.83 -8.60 6.43
CA VAL A 157 9.31 -8.88 5.05
C VAL A 157 9.33 -10.38 4.75
N SER A 158 9.25 -11.27 5.75
CA SER A 158 8.90 -12.67 5.47
C SER A 158 7.52 -12.82 4.82
N LEU A 159 6.75 -11.72 4.71
CA LEU A 159 5.47 -11.60 4.02
C LEU A 159 4.48 -12.71 4.44
N THR A 160 4.68 -13.31 5.62
CA THR A 160 3.79 -14.33 6.19
C THR A 160 2.37 -13.81 6.41
N TRP A 161 2.19 -12.48 6.42
CA TRP A 161 0.89 -11.81 6.43
C TRP A 161 0.26 -11.64 5.04
N PHE A 162 1.08 -11.61 3.98
CA PHE A 162 0.63 -11.56 2.59
C PHE A 162 0.57 -12.98 2.06
N MET A 163 -0.59 -13.62 2.19
CA MET A 163 -0.81 -14.91 1.54
C MET A 163 -0.67 -14.73 0.01
N PHE A 164 0.42 -15.26 -0.55
CA PHE A 164 0.59 -15.35 -2.00
C PHE A 164 -0.42 -16.34 -2.57
N GLY A 165 -1.27 -15.87 -3.48
CA GLY A 165 -2.25 -16.64 -4.24
C GLY A 165 -2.52 -15.95 -5.58
N ALA A 166 -3.42 -16.49 -6.40
CA ALA A 166 -3.71 -15.99 -7.76
C ALA A 166 -4.09 -14.49 -7.81
N ASP A 167 -4.64 -13.94 -6.72
CA ASP A 167 -5.00 -12.52 -6.62
C ASP A 167 -3.80 -11.62 -6.27
N THR A 168 -2.73 -12.19 -5.69
CA THR A 168 -1.50 -11.48 -5.27
C THR A 168 -0.52 -11.27 -6.42
N GLU A 169 -0.61 -12.07 -7.49
CA GLU A 169 0.15 -11.91 -8.75
C GLU A 169 -0.22 -10.63 -9.51
N LYS A 170 -1.34 -10.00 -9.16
CA LYS A 170 -1.82 -8.76 -9.80
C LYS A 170 -1.29 -7.48 -9.12
N LEU A 171 -0.48 -7.63 -8.06
CA LEU A 171 -0.01 -6.54 -7.21
C LEU A 171 1.47 -6.28 -7.47
N LEU A 172 1.75 -5.50 -8.50
CA LEU A 172 3.10 -5.07 -8.88
C LEU A 172 3.87 -4.52 -7.66
N GLU A 173 3.18 -3.84 -6.75
CA GLU A 173 3.75 -3.35 -5.50
C GLU A 173 4.31 -4.48 -4.62
N ILE A 174 3.61 -5.61 -4.45
CA ILE A 174 4.05 -6.74 -3.62
C ILE A 174 5.10 -7.56 -4.35
N GLU A 175 4.97 -7.72 -5.67
CA GLU A 175 5.96 -8.43 -6.48
C GLU A 175 7.33 -7.75 -6.42
N ARG A 176 7.39 -6.41 -6.40
CA ARG A 176 8.63 -5.65 -6.19
C ARG A 176 9.36 -6.01 -4.89
N TRP A 177 8.62 -6.33 -3.83
CA TRP A 177 9.21 -6.74 -2.55
C TRP A 177 9.48 -8.24 -2.47
N ARG A 178 8.92 -9.04 -3.38
CA ARG A 178 9.22 -10.47 -3.47
C ARG A 178 10.70 -10.72 -3.79
N ASP A 179 11.38 -9.83 -4.49
CA ASP A 179 12.81 -10.03 -4.79
C ASP A 179 13.74 -9.55 -3.65
N LEU A 180 13.20 -8.90 -2.62
CA LEU A 180 13.94 -8.39 -1.46
C LEU A 180 14.18 -9.44 -0.36
N HIS A 181 14.18 -10.74 -0.70
CA HIS A 181 14.49 -11.88 0.19
C HIS A 181 15.94 -11.88 0.74
N ILE A 182 16.65 -10.76 0.77
CA ILE A 182 18.08 -10.64 1.09
C ILE A 182 18.32 -9.98 2.46
N LEU A 183 17.42 -10.17 3.44
CA LEU A 183 17.64 -9.73 4.84
C LEU A 183 17.55 -10.86 5.86
#